data_AF-A0A661JRZ1-F1
#
_entry.id   AF-A0A661JRZ1-F1
#
_cell.length_a   1.000
_cell.length_b   1.000
_cell.length_c   1.000
_cell.angle_alpha   90.00
_cell.angle_beta   90.00
_cell.angle_gamma   90.00
#
_symmetry.space_group_name_H-M   'P 1'
#
loop_
_entity.id
_entity.type
_entity.pdbx_description
1 polymer ?
#
loop_
_entity_poly.entity_id
_entity_poly.type
_entity_poly.pdbx_seq_one_letter_code
_entity_poly.pdbx_strand_id
1 'polypeptide(L)' 'MARILADIRERKSGVPDLILKEGVSVIYGTLPIGDYVLSERVLVERKSIYDFASSIK' A
#
# COMPACT_ATOMS: atom_id res chain seq x y z
N MET A 1 4.26 17.96 -4.20
CA MET A 1 3.54 17.20 -3.16
C MET A 1 3.57 15.73 -3.58
N ALA A 2 4.11 14.84 -2.76
CA ALA A 2 4.21 13.42 -3.10
C ALA A 2 2.82 12.76 -3.08
N ARG A 3 2.59 11.80 -3.99
CA ARG A 3 1.30 11.12 -4.17
C ARG A 3 1.51 9.63 -4.29
N ILE A 4 0.75 8.86 -3.53
CA ILE A 4 0.76 7.40 -3.54
C ILE A 4 -0.63 6.90 -3.94
N LEU A 5 -0.68 5.91 -4.81
CA LEU A 5 -1.91 5.18 -5.10
C LEU A 5 -1.94 3.92 -4.23
N ALA A 6 -2.90 3.81 -3.34
CA ALA A 6 -3.09 2.67 -2.46
C ALA A 6 -4.25 1.81 -2.94
N ASP A 7 -4.12 0.49 -2.81
CA ASP A 7 -5.24 -0.42 -3.01
C ASP A 7 -6.33 -0.15 -1.96
N ILE A 8 -7.59 -0.18 -2.37
CA ILE A 8 -8.74 0.08 -1.48
C ILE A 8 -8.79 -0.88 -0.28
N ARG A 9 -8.26 -2.10 -0.43
CA ARG A 9 -8.17 -3.10 0.65
C ARG A 9 -7.23 -2.67 1.77
N GLU A 10 -6.27 -1.80 1.50
CA GLU A 10 -5.32 -1.32 2.52
C GLU A 10 -5.92 -0.30 3.49
N ARG A 11 -7.14 0.19 3.28
CA ARG A 11 -7.85 1.00 4.28
C ARG A 11 -7.92 0.30 5.64
N LYS A 12 -8.08 -1.02 5.66
CA LYS A 12 -8.18 -1.81 6.89
C LYS A 12 -6.87 -1.92 7.67
N SER A 13 -5.72 -1.60 7.05
CA SER A 13 -4.41 -1.74 7.70
C SER A 13 -4.05 -0.53 8.56
N GLY A 14 -4.70 0.62 8.36
CA GLY A 14 -4.37 1.89 9.02
C GLY A 14 -3.08 2.54 8.51
N VAL A 15 -2.31 1.88 7.63
CA VAL A 15 -1.08 2.43 7.03
C VAL A 15 -1.36 3.65 6.16
N PRO A 16 -2.43 3.70 5.33
CA PRO A 16 -2.76 4.91 4.57
C PRO A 16 -2.95 6.16 5.45
N ASP A 17 -3.51 6.01 6.65
CA ASP A 17 -3.71 7.13 7.58
C ASP A 17 -2.39 7.65 8.15
N LEU A 18 -1.42 6.76 8.38
CA LEU A 18 -0.07 7.14 8.78
C LEU A 18 0.63 7.91 7.67
N ILE A 19 0.50 7.47 6.41
CA ILE A 19 1.06 8.16 5.24
C ILE A 19 0.47 9.56 5.10
N LEU A 20 -0.84 9.72 5.30
CA LEU A 20 -1.51 11.02 5.28
C LEU A 20 -0.98 11.98 6.37
N LYS A 21 -0.68 11.46 7.57
CA LYS A 21 -0.11 12.26 8.67
C LYS A 21 1.29 12.81 8.36
N GLU A 22 2.05 12.11 7.53
CA GLU A 22 3.35 12.56 7.01
C GLU A 22 3.23 13.58 5.87
N GLY A 23 2.02 14.04 5.53
CA GLY A 23 1.78 15.05 4.50
C GLY A 23 1.82 14.54 3.07
N VAL A 24 1.80 13.22 2.86
CA VAL A 24 1.74 12.57 1.54
C VAL A 24 0.29 12.33 1.15
N SER A 25 -0.09 12.69 -0.09
CA SER A 25 -1.45 12.42 -0.58
C SER A 25 -1.63 10.94 -0.92
N VAL A 26 -2.69 10.34 -0.38
CA VAL A 26 -3.09 8.95 -0.71
C VAL A 26 -4.35 8.98 -1.57
N ILE A 27 -4.26 8.38 -2.76
CA ILE A 27 -5.40 8.10 -3.63
C ILE A 27 -5.74 6.63 -3.51
N TYR A 28 -7.01 6.30 -3.37
CA TYR A 28 -7.47 4.91 -3.36
C TYR A 28 -7.93 4.46 -4.74
N GLY A 29 -7.59 3.23 -5.10
CA GLY A 29 -8.10 2.55 -6.29
C GLY A 29 -8.10 1.04 -6.11
N THR A 30 -8.77 0.31 -6.99
CA THR A 30 -8.60 -1.14 -7.07
C THR A 30 -7.37 -1.42 -7.90
N LEU A 31 -6.33 -2.01 -7.32
CA LEU A 31 -5.11 -2.36 -8.04
C LEU A 31 -5.18 -3.81 -8.53
N PRO A 32 -4.77 -4.10 -9.77
CA PRO A 32 -4.70 -5.47 -10.26
C PRO A 32 -3.56 -6.27 -9.60
N ILE A 33 -2.55 -5.57 -9.07
CA ILE A 33 -1.38 -6.12 -8.38
C ILE A 33 -0.82 -5.10 -7.39
N GLY A 34 -0.24 -5.57 -6.29
CA GLY A 34 0.37 -4.72 -5.28
C GLY A 34 -0.61 -4.04 -4.34
N ASP A 35 -0.05 -3.40 -3.31
CA ASP A 35 -0.80 -2.64 -2.31
C ASP A 35 -0.60 -1.13 -2.45
N TYR A 36 0.59 -0.69 -2.87
CA TYR A 36 0.91 0.73 -3.06
C TYR A 36 1.76 0.96 -4.31
N VAL A 37 1.35 1.91 -5.15
CA VAL A 37 2.16 2.41 -6.26
C VAL A 37 2.74 3.76 -5.85
N LEU A 38 4.07 3.82 -5.71
CA LEU A 38 4.80 5.04 -5.33
C LEU A 38 5.18 5.87 -6.55
N SER A 39 5.38 5.19 -7.69
CA SER A 39 5.67 5.80 -9.00
C SER A 39 5.41 4.76 -10.10
N GLU A 40 5.56 5.14 -11.36
CA GLU A 40 5.47 4.22 -12.51
C GLU A 40 6.49 3.07 -12.47
N ARG A 41 7.54 3.19 -11.64
CA ARG A 41 8.64 2.22 -11.56
C ARG A 41 8.69 1.46 -10.25
N VAL A 42 7.89 1.84 -9.25
CA VAL A 42 7.98 1.31 -7.90
C VAL A 42 6.60 0.96 -7.38
N LEU A 43 6.44 -0.33 -7.12
CA LEU A 43 5.28 -0.93 -6.46
C LEU A 43 5.73 -1.59 -5.16
N VAL A 44 4.92 -1.42 -4.12
CA VAL A 44 5.15 -1.97 -2.79
C VAL A 44 4.01 -2.93 -2.45
N GLU A 45 4.40 -4.10 -1.97
CA GLU A 45 3.50 -5.11 -1.40
C GLU A 45 3.71 -5.13 0.11
N ARG A 46 2.64 -4.92 0.86
CA ARG A 46 2.64 -5.04 2.32
C ARG A 46 2.26 -6.48 2.68
N LYS A 47 2.98 -7.06 3.63
CA LYS A 47 2.69 -8.42 4.09
C LYS A 47 2.92 -8.49 5.59
N SER A 48 1.97 -9.09 6.32
CA SER A 48 2.21 -9.40 7.72
C SER A 48 3.22 -10.54 7.83
N ILE A 49 3.82 -10.72 9.00
CA ILE A 49 4.76 -11.83 9.25
C ILE A 49 4.07 -13.18 8.97
N TYR A 50 2.81 -13.34 9.37
CA TYR A 50 2.05 -14.57 9.17
C TYR A 50 1.73 -14.81 7.68
N ASP A 51 1.33 -13.77 6.95
CA ASP A 51 1.06 -13.87 5.51
C ASP A 51 2.36 -14.15 4.72
N PHE A 52 3.48 -13.60 5.18
CA PHE A 52 4.78 -13.84 4.56
C PHE A 52 5.23 -15.28 4.78
N ALA A 53 5.15 -15.77 6.02
CA ALA A 53 5.49 -17.14 6.36
C ALA A 53 4.62 -18.16 5.60
N SER A 54 3.32 -17.89 5.44
CA SER A 54 2.41 -18.78 4.69
C SER A 54 2.61 -18.74 3.17
N SER A 55 3.24 -17.69 2.65
CA SER A 55 3.54 -17.52 1.22
C SER A 55 4.80 -18.27 0.78
N ILE A 56 5.67 -18.65 1.72
CA ILE A 56 6.88 -19.43 1.45
C ILE A 56 6.55 -20.90 1.69
N LYS A 57 6.59 -21.70 0.61
CA LYS A 57 6.46 -23.15 0.63
C LYS A 57 7.80 -23.82 0.33
#